data_AF-X1BC19-F1
#
_entry.id   AF-X1BC19-F1
#
_cell.length_a   1.000
_cell.length_b   1.000
_cell.length_c   1.000
_cell.angle_alpha   90.00
_cell.angle_beta   90.00
_cell.angle_gamma   90.00
#
_symmetry.space_group_name_H-M   'P 1'
#
loop_
_entity.id
_entity.type
_entity.pdbx_description
1 polymer ?
#
loop_
_entity_poly.entity_id
_entity_poly.type
_entity_poly.pdbx_seq_one_letter_code
_entity_poly.pdbx_strand_id
1 'polypeptide(L)'
;HSDFSDFKRDRSFLYHCSAWISQFFINPQGRLKFCQFTEKFSVDLRTTSFKEGFHKVIPQVLREQYRTNSKCQDCTLRLLCYHCPARAYLETGDEEAPVEYYCELAEELEKEIRAKRLTPEKMARQNEVPILQ
;
A
#
# COMPACT_ATOMS: atom_id res chain seq x y z
N HIS A 1 -10.45 -22.71 3.40
CA HIS A 1 -10.49 -21.51 2.56
C HIS A 1 -10.47 -20.30 3.47
N SER A 2 -9.29 -19.73 3.73
CA SER A 2 -9.17 -18.52 4.57
C SER A 2 -9.58 -17.31 3.75
N ASP A 3 -10.60 -16.61 4.21
CA ASP A 3 -11.08 -15.36 3.63
C ASP A 3 -9.98 -14.29 3.76
N PHE A 4 -9.42 -13.85 2.63
CA PHE A 4 -8.31 -12.88 2.60
C PHE A 4 -8.78 -11.45 2.91
N SER A 5 -10.08 -11.24 3.12
CA SER A 5 -10.68 -9.93 3.37
C SER A 5 -10.41 -9.37 4.78
N ASP A 6 -9.88 -10.18 5.71
CA ASP A 6 -9.79 -9.84 7.13
C ASP A 6 -8.42 -9.30 7.61
N PHE A 7 -7.46 -9.04 6.70
CA PHE A 7 -6.15 -8.49 7.06
C PHE A 7 -6.18 -6.96 7.25
N LYS A 8 -7.21 -6.43 7.93
CA LYS A 8 -7.28 -5.00 8.26
C LYS A 8 -6.28 -4.71 9.38
N ARG A 9 -5.10 -4.23 9.01
CA ARG A 9 -4.06 -3.83 9.97
C ARG A 9 -4.42 -2.51 10.65
N ASP A 10 -4.17 -2.44 11.95
CA ASP A 10 -4.26 -1.21 12.73
C ASP A 10 -3.38 -0.10 12.13
N ARG A 11 -3.77 1.17 12.33
CA ARG A 11 -3.06 2.33 11.74
C ARG A 11 -1.65 2.52 12.30
N SER A 12 -1.35 1.98 13.48
CA SER A 12 0.01 2.00 14.04
C SER A 12 1.04 1.27 13.17
N PHE A 13 0.61 0.33 12.32
CA PHE A 13 1.53 -0.39 11.44
C PHE A 13 2.01 0.47 10.27
N LEU A 14 3.29 0.34 9.92
CA LEU A 14 3.88 1.15 8.85
C LEU A 14 3.44 0.65 7.46
N TYR A 15 3.57 -0.66 7.24
CA TYR A 15 3.22 -1.31 5.98
C TYR A 15 1.80 -1.87 5.99
N HIS A 16 0.97 -1.50 5.02
CA HIS A 16 -0.44 -1.97 4.92
C HIS A 16 -0.75 -2.74 3.63
N CYS A 17 0.20 -2.90 2.70
CA CYS A 17 -0.06 -3.54 1.41
C CYS A 17 -0.09 -5.08 1.51
N SER A 18 -1.00 -5.77 0.85
CA SER A 18 -1.08 -7.25 0.87
C SER A 18 0.07 -8.00 0.17
N ALA A 19 1.18 -7.33 -0.15
CA ALA A 19 2.30 -7.90 -0.90
C ALA A 19 2.93 -9.14 -0.23
N TRP A 20 2.81 -9.30 1.08
CA TRP A 20 3.36 -10.47 1.79
C TRP A 20 2.52 -11.75 1.61
N ILE A 21 1.28 -11.64 1.13
CA ILE A 21 0.32 -12.75 1.15
C ILE A 21 0.55 -13.72 -0.01
N SER A 22 0.76 -13.18 -1.22
CA SER A 22 0.74 -13.97 -2.45
C SER A 22 1.97 -13.78 -3.33
N GLN A 23 2.87 -12.86 -2.98
CA GLN A 23 4.00 -12.50 -3.82
C GLN A 23 5.28 -12.36 -3.00
N PHE A 24 6.39 -12.57 -3.68
CA PHE A 24 7.73 -12.30 -3.20
C PHE A 24 8.54 -11.77 -4.37
N PHE A 25 9.66 -11.11 -4.09
CA PHE A 25 10.55 -10.61 -5.12
C PHE A 25 11.94 -11.20 -4.96
N ILE A 26 12.57 -11.64 -6.05
CA ILE A 26 13.97 -12.05 -6.05
C ILE A 26 14.69 -11.15 -7.06
N ASN A 27 15.70 -10.41 -6.62
CA ASN A 27 16.47 -9.55 -7.51
C ASN A 27 17.57 -10.34 -8.26
N PRO A 28 18.21 -9.76 -9.30
CA PRO A 28 19.25 -10.45 -10.08
C PRO A 28 20.46 -10.91 -9.24
N GLN A 29 20.69 -10.32 -8.08
CA GLN A 29 21.77 -10.71 -7.15
C GLN A 29 21.40 -11.93 -6.28
N GLY A 30 20.21 -12.52 -6.47
CA GLY A 30 19.73 -13.67 -5.71
C GLY A 30 19.21 -13.30 -4.33
N ARG A 31 18.83 -12.04 -4.08
CA ARG A 31 18.25 -11.63 -2.81
C ARG A 31 16.73 -11.75 -2.84
N LEU A 32 16.18 -12.50 -1.89
CA LEU A 32 14.75 -12.53 -1.61
C LEU A 32 14.36 -11.24 -0.86
N LYS A 33 13.31 -10.58 -1.32
CA LYS A 33 12.78 -9.32 -0.82
C LYS A 33 11.28 -9.43 -0.59
N PHE A 34 10.77 -8.64 0.36
CA PHE A 34 9.33 -8.48 0.59
C PHE A 34 8.61 -7.81 -0.58
N CYS A 35 9.19 -6.76 -1.16
CA CYS A 35 8.64 -6.07 -2.31
C CYS A 35 9.78 -5.56 -3.21
N GLN A 36 9.44 -5.05 -4.39
CA GLN A 36 10.43 -4.56 -5.35
C GLN A 36 11.22 -3.32 -4.85
N PHE A 37 10.65 -2.50 -3.97
CA PHE A 37 11.19 -1.18 -3.61
C PHE A 37 12.20 -1.20 -2.45
N THR A 38 11.89 -1.91 -1.36
CA THR A 38 12.73 -1.86 -0.13
C THR A 38 13.83 -2.93 -0.15
N GLU A 39 15.06 -2.54 0.18
CA GLU A 39 16.17 -3.48 0.44
C GLU A 39 16.30 -3.86 1.93
N LYS A 40 15.67 -3.11 2.84
CA LYS A 40 15.72 -3.29 4.30
C LYS A 40 15.31 -4.70 4.72
N PHE A 41 14.31 -5.26 4.04
CA PHE A 41 13.76 -6.59 4.32
C PHE A 41 14.17 -7.58 3.24
N SER A 42 15.46 -7.91 3.22
CA SER A 42 16.04 -8.81 2.22
C SER A 42 17.00 -9.83 2.81
N VAL A 43 17.07 -11.00 2.19
CA VAL A 43 17.97 -12.12 2.56
C VAL A 43 18.62 -12.71 1.32
N ASP A 44 19.88 -13.14 1.45
CA ASP A 44 20.64 -13.73 0.35
C ASP A 44 20.31 -15.23 0.21
N LEU A 45 19.70 -15.62 -0.92
CA LEU A 45 19.32 -17.01 -1.16
C LEU A 45 20.50 -17.92 -1.52
N ARG A 46 21.69 -17.36 -1.77
CA ARG A 46 22.92 -18.14 -1.98
C ARG A 46 23.45 -18.73 -0.68
N THR A 47 23.07 -18.12 0.45
CA THR A 47 23.50 -18.52 1.79
C THR A 47 22.36 -18.99 2.69
N THR A 48 21.10 -18.85 2.25
CA THR A 48 19.91 -19.15 3.04
C THR A 48 18.86 -19.83 2.16
N SER A 49 18.20 -20.87 2.67
CA SER A 49 17.13 -21.52 1.91
C SER A 49 15.95 -20.56 1.69
N PHE A 50 15.20 -20.72 0.60
CA PHE A 50 14.00 -19.92 0.36
C PHE A 50 13.01 -20.00 1.53
N LYS A 51 12.75 -21.21 2.03
CA LYS A 51 11.81 -21.43 3.14
C LYS A 51 12.23 -20.62 4.37
N GLU A 52 13.48 -20.71 4.78
CA GLU A 52 13.99 -19.96 5.93
C GLU A 52 13.96 -18.45 5.68
N GLY A 53 14.42 -18.02 4.50
CA GLY A 53 14.44 -16.61 4.13
C GLY A 53 13.05 -15.98 4.13
N PHE A 54 12.06 -16.66 3.57
CA PHE A 54 10.68 -16.21 3.52
C PHE A 54 10.07 -16.07 4.92
N HIS A 55 10.25 -17.08 5.78
CA HIS A 55 9.76 -17.04 7.16
C HIS A 55 10.54 -16.05 8.05
N LYS A 56 11.71 -15.58 7.63
CA LYS A 56 12.49 -14.56 8.32
C LYS A 56 12.07 -13.14 7.92
N VAL A 57 11.91 -12.88 6.63
CA VAL A 57 11.64 -11.54 6.07
C VAL A 57 10.21 -11.08 6.40
N ILE A 58 9.21 -11.89 6.13
CA ILE A 58 7.80 -11.47 6.22
C ILE A 58 7.44 -10.99 7.65
N PRO A 59 7.78 -11.72 8.73
CA PRO A 59 7.44 -11.27 10.07
C PRO A 59 8.11 -9.95 10.48
N GLN A 60 9.27 -9.60 9.90
CA GLN A 60 9.92 -8.32 10.18
C GLN A 60 9.08 -7.16 9.64
N VAL A 61 8.66 -7.24 8.38
CA VAL A 61 7.79 -6.24 7.75
C VAL A 61 6.45 -6.11 8.48
N LEU A 62 5.88 -7.23 8.88
CA LEU A 62 4.60 -7.27 9.60
C LEU A 62 4.67 -6.69 11.02
N ARG A 63 5.86 -6.44 11.57
CA ARG A 63 6.03 -5.80 12.89
C ARG A 63 6.40 -4.33 12.82
N GLU A 64 6.72 -3.79 11.64
CA GLU A 64 7.05 -2.36 11.53
C GLU A 64 5.85 -1.50 11.88
N GLN A 65 6.08 -0.54 12.77
CA GLN A 65 5.12 0.44 13.24
C GLN A 65 5.68 1.85 13.01
N TYR A 66 4.80 2.83 12.88
CA TYR A 66 5.18 4.23 12.95
C TYR A 66 5.90 4.52 14.27
N ARG A 67 6.99 5.28 14.20
CA ARG A 67 7.82 5.68 15.35
C ARG A 67 7.73 7.18 15.61
N THR A 68 7.17 7.93 14.68
CA THR A 68 6.97 9.37 14.74
C THR A 68 5.48 9.72 14.68
N ASN A 69 5.15 10.98 14.95
CA ASN A 69 3.80 11.51 14.73
C ASN A 69 3.58 11.89 13.25
N SER A 70 3.89 10.97 12.33
CA SER A 70 3.75 11.23 10.90
C SER A 70 2.30 11.50 10.52
N LYS A 71 2.05 12.55 9.72
CA LYS A 71 0.72 12.84 9.17
C LYS A 71 0.16 11.68 8.33
N CYS A 72 1.03 10.78 7.84
CA CYS A 72 0.66 9.62 7.04
C CYS A 72 -0.02 8.51 7.86
N GLN A 73 0.22 8.44 9.18
CA GLN A 73 -0.36 7.41 10.05
C GLN A 73 -1.89 7.48 10.07
N ASP A 74 -2.43 8.70 10.22
CA ASP A 74 -3.87 8.93 10.35
C ASP A 74 -4.54 9.53 9.12
N CYS A 75 -3.80 9.65 8.01
CA CYS A 75 -4.29 10.23 6.77
C CYS A 75 -5.55 9.52 6.24
N THR A 76 -6.63 10.28 6.05
CA THR A 76 -7.92 9.79 5.54
C THR A 76 -7.89 9.51 4.04
N LEU A 77 -6.96 10.13 3.30
CA LEU A 77 -6.79 9.95 1.86
C LEU A 77 -5.93 8.73 1.51
N ARG A 78 -5.54 7.90 2.49
CA ARG A 78 -4.63 6.76 2.28
C ARG A 78 -5.08 5.81 1.17
N LEU A 79 -6.38 5.60 0.98
CA LEU A 79 -6.93 4.74 -0.07
C LEU A 79 -6.82 5.34 -1.48
N LEU A 80 -6.65 6.66 -1.58
CA LEU A 80 -6.45 7.40 -2.84
C LEU A 80 -4.97 7.70 -3.10
N CYS A 81 -4.11 7.47 -2.11
CA CYS A 81 -2.71 7.87 -2.13
C CYS A 81 -1.80 6.75 -2.65
N TYR A 82 -0.77 7.13 -3.41
CA TYR A 82 0.29 6.22 -3.88
C TYR A 82 1.47 6.08 -2.91
N HIS A 83 1.39 6.75 -1.75
CA HIS A 83 2.39 6.65 -0.70
C HIS A 83 2.52 5.19 -0.21
N CYS A 84 3.77 4.75 -0.14
CA CYS A 84 4.19 3.48 0.43
C CYS A 84 5.48 3.75 1.20
N PRO A 85 5.69 3.20 2.41
CA PRO A 85 6.89 3.48 3.20
C PRO A 85 8.20 3.22 2.43
N ALA A 86 8.23 2.15 1.63
CA ALA A 86 9.38 1.83 0.79
C ALA A 86 9.64 2.86 -0.32
N ARG A 87 8.59 3.52 -0.84
CA ARG A 87 8.74 4.60 -1.81
C ARG A 87 9.14 5.91 -1.13
N ALA A 88 8.54 6.22 0.02
CA ALA A 88 8.90 7.38 0.82
C ALA A 88 10.40 7.38 1.11
N TYR A 89 10.95 6.25 1.55
CA TYR A 89 12.39 6.11 1.77
C TYR A 89 13.24 6.36 0.52
N LEU A 90 12.79 5.96 -0.67
CA LEU A 90 13.53 6.21 -1.92
C LEU A 90 13.52 7.70 -2.31
N GLU A 91 12.42 8.42 -2.03
CA GLU A 91 12.26 9.83 -2.37
C GLU A 91 12.90 10.76 -1.33
N THR A 92 12.82 10.41 -0.05
CA THR A 92 13.14 11.31 1.07
C THR A 92 14.24 10.79 2.01
N GLY A 93 14.55 9.49 1.93
CA GLY A 93 15.40 8.81 2.92
C GLY A 93 14.68 8.44 4.23
N ASP A 94 13.37 8.68 4.33
CA ASP A 94 12.56 8.39 5.52
C ASP A 94 11.27 7.64 5.14
N GLU A 95 11.05 6.46 5.74
CA GLU A 95 9.88 5.61 5.50
C GLU A 95 8.58 6.23 6.03
N GLU A 96 8.65 7.15 6.98
CA GLU A 96 7.50 7.81 7.61
C GLU A 96 7.24 9.22 7.06
N ALA A 97 8.18 9.78 6.29
CA ALA A 97 8.03 11.11 5.73
C ALA A 97 6.93 11.16 4.65
N PRO A 98 6.16 12.25 4.61
CA PRO A 98 5.28 12.50 3.48
C PRO A 98 6.10 12.74 2.20
N VAL A 99 5.50 12.37 1.08
CA VAL A 99 6.02 12.69 -0.25
C VAL A 99 5.01 13.65 -0.86
N GLU A 100 5.34 14.94 -0.90
CA GLU A 100 4.34 16.01 -1.09
C GLU A 100 3.55 15.88 -2.40
N TYR A 101 4.18 15.47 -3.50
CA TYR A 101 3.46 15.27 -4.76
C TYR A 101 2.46 14.09 -4.71
N TYR A 102 2.65 13.10 -3.83
CA TYR A 102 1.62 12.07 -3.58
C TYR A 102 0.45 12.61 -2.76
N CYS A 103 0.69 13.58 -1.88
CA CYS A 103 -0.39 14.26 -1.16
C CYS A 103 -1.24 15.09 -2.13
N GLU A 104 -0.61 15.93 -2.95
CA GLU A 104 -1.28 16.75 -3.96
C GLU A 104 -2.13 15.90 -4.92
N LEU A 105 -1.58 14.80 -5.44
CA LEU A 105 -2.30 13.90 -6.33
C LEU A 105 -3.50 13.24 -5.64
N ALA A 106 -3.36 12.82 -4.38
CA ALA A 106 -4.44 12.19 -3.63
C ALA A 106 -5.57 13.19 -3.34
N GLU A 107 -5.23 14.44 -3.00
CA GLU A 107 -6.19 15.52 -2.78
C GLU A 107 -6.93 15.88 -4.08
N GLU A 108 -6.22 15.97 -5.21
CA GLU A 108 -6.86 16.25 -6.49
C GLU A 108 -7.79 15.11 -6.94
N LEU A 109 -7.35 13.87 -6.76
CA LEU A 109 -8.20 12.71 -7.01
C LEU A 109 -9.45 12.71 -6.11
N GLU A 110 -9.32 13.11 -4.85
CA GLU A 110 -10.46 13.24 -3.94
C GLU A 110 -11.45 14.30 -4.45
N LYS A 111 -10.97 15.48 -4.88
CA LYS A 111 -11.82 16.54 -5.46
C LYS A 111 -12.56 16.04 -6.69
N GLU A 112 -11.86 15.37 -7.60
CA GLU A 112 -12.46 14.80 -8.82
C GLU A 112 -13.53 13.76 -8.51
N ILE A 113 -13.27 12.86 -7.55
CA ILE A 113 -14.25 11.86 -7.10
C ILE A 113 -15.48 12.56 -6.48
N ARG A 114 -15.28 13.60 -5.67
CA ARG A 114 -16.37 14.37 -5.06
C ARG A 114 -17.20 15.11 -6.12
N ALA A 115 -16.56 15.72 -7.11
CA ALA A 115 -17.22 16.43 -8.20
C ALA A 115 -18.02 15.48 -9.12
N LYS A 116 -17.53 14.25 -9.33
CA LYS A 116 -18.18 13.21 -10.14
C LYS A 116 -19.19 12.37 -9.38
N ARG A 117 -19.25 12.47 -8.05
CA ARG A 117 -20.23 11.78 -7.22
C ARG A 117 -21.62 12.19 -7.72
N LEU A 118 -22.38 11.21 -8.21
CA LEU A 118 -23.71 11.47 -8.77
C LEU A 118 -24.53 12.22 -7.72
N THR A 119 -25.00 13.41 -8.08
CA THR A 119 -26.06 14.06 -7.30
C THR A 119 -27.30 13.16 -7.37
N PRO A 120 -28.20 13.19 -6.37
CA PRO A 120 -29.45 12.45 -6.42
C PRO A 120 -30.21 12.64 -7.76
N GLU A 121 -30.11 13.85 -8.34
CA GLU A 121 -30.65 14.20 -9.66
C GLU A 121 -30.01 13.47 -10.85
N LYS A 122 -28.69 13.21 -10.80
CA LYS A 122 -27.99 12.46 -11.86
C LYS A 122 -28.19 10.94 -11.74
N MET A 123 -28.39 10.42 -10.53
CA MET A 123 -28.79 9.02 -10.32
C MET A 123 -30.18 8.73 -10.89
N ALA A 124 -31.13 9.67 -10.73
CA ALA A 124 -32.48 9.53 -11.27
C ALA A 124 -32.50 9.43 -12.80
N ARG A 125 -31.71 10.26 -13.50
CA ARG A 125 -31.61 10.23 -14.98
C ARG A 125 -30.94 8.98 -15.55
N GLN A 126 -30.05 8.31 -14.81
CA GLN A 126 -29.41 7.08 -15.25
C GLN A 126 -30.37 5.86 -15.21
N ASN A 127 -31.38 5.89 -14.34
CA ASN A 127 -32.40 4.85 -14.25
C ASN A 127 -33.54 5.01 -15.28
N GLU A 128 -33.54 6.09 -16.07
CA GLU A 128 -34.53 6.36 -17.12
C GLU A 128 -34.06 5.91 -18.52
N VAL A 129 -32.86 5.34 -18.66
CA VAL A 129 -32.42 4.77 -19.94
C VAL A 129 -33.26 3.51 -20.20
N PRO A 130 -34.16 3.50 -21.22
CA PRO A 130 -35.01 2.35 -21.46
C PRO A 130 -34.13 1.18 -21.88
N ILE A 131 -34.31 0.03 -21.25
CA ILE A 131 -33.85 -1.25 -21.80
C ILE A 131 -34.60 -1.41 -23.12
N LEU A 132 -33.92 -1.16 -24.24
CA LEU A 132 -34.43 -1.51 -25.56
C LEU A 132 -34.66 -3.02 -25.57
N GLN A 133 -35.93 -3.43 -25.66
CA GLN A 133 -36.35 -4.81 -25.86
C GLN A 133 -35.91 -5.32 -27.24
#